data_AF-A0A9D2K8A6-F1
#
_entry.id   AF-A0A9D2K8A6-F1
#
_cell.length_a   1.000
_cell.length_b   1.000
_cell.length_c   1.000
_cell.angle_alpha   90.00
_cell.angle_beta   90.00
_cell.angle_gamma   90.00
#
_symmetry.space_group_name_H-M   'P 1'
#
loop_
_entity.id
_entity.type
_entity.pdbx_description
1 polymer ?
#
loop_
_entity_poly.entity_id
_entity_poly.type
_entity_poly.pdbx_seq_one_letter_code
_entity_poly.pdbx_strand_id
1 'polypeptide(L)'
;MGVCYRIGGDEFAVCIDRADPKRIEKALQELRGWLERENQTEPMALRIAWGYAIRRDEKQSAQTALNQADRRMYTHKQQIKRIRLLEES
;
A
#
# COMPACT_ATOMS: atom_id res chain seq x y z
N MET A 1 2.42 10.70 -9.62
CA MET A 1 1.45 9.67 -9.19
C MET A 1 0.75 10.21 -7.96
N GLY A 2 -0.31 11.00 -8.10
CA GLY A 2 -1.04 11.57 -6.94
C GLY A 2 -0.26 12.48 -5.98
N VAL A 3 -0.90 12.80 -4.86
CA VAL A 3 -0.36 13.57 -3.72
C VAL A 3 -0.34 12.67 -2.49
N CYS A 4 0.80 12.60 -1.80
CA CYS A 4 0.98 11.80 -0.59
C CYS A 4 0.71 12.65 0.66
N TYR A 5 -0.01 12.08 1.62
CA TYR A 5 -0.35 12.68 2.90
C TYR A 5 0.05 11.74 4.03
N ARG A 6 0.67 12.29 5.08
CA ARG A 6 0.89 11.56 6.34
C ARG A 6 -0.36 11.72 7.20
N ILE A 7 -0.99 10.60 7.56
CA ILE A 7 -2.26 10.59 8.31
C ILE A 7 -2.07 10.31 9.80
N GLY A 8 -0.93 9.74 10.20
CA GLY A 8 -0.55 9.51 11.59
C GLY A 8 0.61 8.52 11.68
N GLY A 9 1.45 8.58 12.72
CA GLY A 9 2.54 7.60 12.92
C GLY A 9 3.40 7.38 11.67
N ASP A 10 3.44 6.12 11.21
CA ASP A 10 4.05 5.60 9.98
C ASP A 10 3.04 5.36 8.84
N GLU A 11 1.82 5.87 8.97
CA GLU A 11 0.72 5.69 8.03
C GLU A 11 0.64 6.84 7.01
N PHE A 12 0.51 6.47 5.74
CA PHE A 12 0.45 7.38 4.60
C PHE A 12 -0.72 7.03 3.69
N ALA A 13 -1.34 8.05 3.10
CA ALA A 13 -2.38 7.92 2.09
C ALA A 13 -1.99 8.69 0.82
N VAL A 14 -2.17 8.09 -0.35
CA VAL A 14 -1.91 8.74 -1.64
C VAL A 14 -3.23 8.99 -2.36
N CYS A 15 -3.56 10.26 -2.57
CA CYS A 15 -4.74 10.66 -3.33
C CYS A 15 -4.35 10.82 -4.81
N ILE A 16 -5.00 10.07 -5.69
CA ILE A 16 -4.70 10.05 -7.14
C ILE A 16 -5.94 10.52 -7.89
N ASP A 17 -5.83 11.67 -8.55
CA ASP A 17 -6.85 12.10 -9.51
C ASP A 17 -6.78 11.26 -10.80
N ARG A 18 -7.93 10.95 -11.39
CA ARG A 18 -8.09 10.12 -12.60
C ARG A 18 -7.28 8.82 -12.51
N ALA A 19 -7.50 8.08 -11.42
CA ALA A 19 -6.79 6.85 -11.13
C ALA A 19 -6.94 5.78 -12.23
N ASP A 20 -5.81 5.33 -12.77
CA ASP A 20 -5.71 4.17 -13.66
C ASP A 20 -5.18 2.97 -12.86
N PRO A 21 -5.94 1.86 -12.75
CA PRO A 21 -5.50 0.65 -12.07
C PRO A 21 -4.12 0.17 -12.53
N LYS A 22 -3.82 0.22 -13.83
CA LYS A 22 -2.54 -0.25 -14.39
C LYS A 22 -1.37 0.59 -13.88
N ARG A 23 -1.56 1.91 -13.78
CA ARG A 23 -0.52 2.81 -13.24
C ARG A 23 -0.30 2.59 -11.76
N ILE A 24 -1.37 2.33 -11.00
CA ILE A 24 -1.27 2.03 -9.57
C ILE A 24 -0.55 0.70 -9.35
N GLU A 25 -0.91 -0.35 -10.09
CA GLU A 25 -0.25 -1.65 -10.02
C GLU A 25 1.23 -1.56 -10.38
N LYS A 26 1.57 -0.82 -11.43
CA LYS A 26 2.97 -0.55 -11.79
C LYS A 26 3.72 0.17 -10.67
N ALA A 27 3.13 1.20 -10.06
CA ALA A 27 3.73 1.91 -8.93
C ALA A 27 3.97 0.98 -7.73
N LEU A 28 3.03 0.08 -7.43
CA LEU A 28 3.16 -0.90 -6.37
C LEU A 28 4.24 -1.95 -6.68
N GLN A 29 4.40 -2.34 -7.94
CA GLN A 29 5.51 -3.21 -8.38
C GLN A 29 6.85 -2.52 -8.23
N GLU A 30 6.96 -1.24 -8.63
CA GLU A 30 8.16 -0.44 -8.45
C GLU A 30 8.51 -0.28 -6.96
N LEU A 31 7.51 -0.04 -6.10
CA LEU A 31 7.70 0.01 -4.65
C LEU A 31 8.21 -1.32 -4.09
N ARG A 32 7.64 -2.45 -4.53
CA ARG A 32 8.13 -3.78 -4.13
C ARG A 32 9.59 -3.98 -4.52
N GLY A 33 9.94 -3.71 -5.77
CA GLY A 33 11.32 -3.87 -6.25
C GLY A 33 12.30 -2.88 -5.60
N TRP A 34 11.83 -1.72 -5.14
CA TRP A 34 12.63 -0.83 -4.30
C TRP A 34 12.85 -1.45 -2.90
N LEU A 35 11.78 -1.89 -2.22
CA LEU A 35 11.89 -2.54 -0.91
C LEU A 35 12.78 -3.78 -0.93
N GLU A 36 12.68 -4.61 -1.97
CA GLU A 36 13.53 -5.80 -2.13
C GLU A 36 15.01 -5.44 -2.24
N ARG A 37 15.35 -4.34 -2.94
CA ARG A 37 16.75 -3.87 -3.07
C ARG A 37 17.27 -3.29 -1.77
N GLU A 38 16.51 -2.42 -1.12
CA GLU A 38 16.91 -1.83 0.17
C GLU A 38 17.10 -2.91 1.24
N ASN A 39 16.21 -3.91 1.28
CA ASN A 39 16.30 -5.00 2.25
C ASN A 39 17.49 -5.95 2.04
N GLN A 40 18.18 -5.88 0.90
CA GLN A 40 19.43 -6.64 0.69
C GLN A 40 20.63 -5.99 1.39
N THR A 41 20.59 -4.67 1.58
CA THR A 41 21.70 -3.89 2.12
C THR A 41 21.48 -3.48 3.56
N GLU A 42 20.22 -3.42 4.01
CA GLU A 42 19.87 -2.92 5.34
C GLU A 42 19.88 -4.03 6.42
N PRO A 43 20.40 -3.76 7.63
CA PRO A 43 20.40 -4.71 8.74
C PRO A 43 19.01 -5.12 9.22
N MET A 44 17.99 -4.30 8.94
CA MET A 44 16.60 -4.54 9.31
C MET A 44 15.70 -4.42 8.08
N ALA A 45 15.04 -5.52 7.72
CA ALA A 45 14.14 -5.54 6.56
C ALA A 45 12.92 -4.62 6.77
N LEU A 46 12.82 -3.60 5.94
CA LEU A 46 11.67 -2.71 5.82
C LEU A 46 10.53 -3.41 5.07
N ARG A 47 9.34 -3.42 5.67
CA ARG A 47 8.14 -4.01 5.07
C ARG A 47 6.99 -3.02 5.16
N ILE A 48 6.42 -2.68 4.01
CA ILE A 48 5.30 -1.76 3.93
C ILE A 48 4.04 -2.55 3.57
N ALA A 49 2.99 -2.40 4.36
CA ALA A 49 1.66 -2.85 3.96
C ALA A 49 0.97 -1.75 3.15
N TRP A 50 0.14 -2.14 2.18
CA TRP A 50 -0.56 -1.17 1.33
C TRP A 50 -1.88 -1.76 0.85
N GLY A 51 -2.80 -0.88 0.52
CA GLY A 51 -4.07 -1.19 -0.11
C GLY A 51 -4.58 0.03 -0.87
N TYR A 52 -5.32 -0.20 -1.94
CA TYR A 52 -5.89 0.88 -2.73
C TYR A 52 -7.32 0.56 -3.14
N ALA A 53 -8.10 1.62 -3.36
CA ALA A 53 -9.44 1.57 -3.92
C ALA A 53 -9.58 2.70 -4.93
N ILE A 54 -10.39 2.47 -5.97
CA ILE A 54 -10.68 3.46 -7.00
C ILE A 54 -12.16 3.77 -6.91
N ARG A 55 -12.48 5.03 -6.64
CA ARG A 55 -13.84 5.53 -6.73
C ARG A 55 -14.20 5.72 -8.20
N ARG A 56 -15.19 4.97 -8.68
CA ARG A 56 -15.70 5.07 -10.06
C ARG A 56 -17.05 5.78 -10.18
N ASP A 57 -17.79 5.87 -9.08
CA ASP A 57 -19.07 6.55 -8.99
C ASP A 57 -18.92 7.76 -8.05
N GLU A 58 -19.35 8.93 -8.51
CA GLU A 58 -19.33 10.17 -7.71
C GLU A 58 -20.26 10.09 -6.49
N LYS A 59 -21.28 9.22 -6.53
CA LYS A 59 -22.16 8.94 -5.39
C LYS A 59 -21.44 8.21 -4.26
N GLN A 60 -20.33 7.53 -4.54
CA GLN A 60 -19.52 6.90 -3.52
C GLN A 60 -18.75 7.98 -2.74
N SER A 61 -18.90 7.98 -1.41
CA SER A 61 -18.15 8.91 -0.57
C SER A 61 -16.65 8.62 -0.62
N ALA A 62 -15.82 9.67 -0.48
CA ALA A 62 -14.38 9.51 -0.33
C ALA A 62 -14.03 8.62 0.88
N GLN A 63 -14.81 8.73 1.96
CA GLN A 63 -14.65 7.88 3.16
C GLN A 63 -14.84 6.39 2.84
N THR A 64 -15.82 6.04 1.98
CA THR A 64 -16.04 4.66 1.57
C THR A 64 -14.84 4.10 0.80
N ALA A 65 -14.26 4.88 -0.11
CA ALA A 65 -13.07 4.47 -0.85
C ALA A 65 -11.85 4.33 0.08
N LEU A 66 -11.67 5.27 1.02
CA LEU A 66 -10.60 5.20 2.01
C LEU A 66 -10.73 3.94 2.89
N ASN A 67 -11.93 3.65 3.41
CA ASN A 67 -12.20 2.45 4.20
C ASN A 67 -11.94 1.15 3.42
N GLN A 68 -12.20 1.13 2.11
CA GLN A 68 -11.89 -0.02 1.25
C GLN A 68 -10.38 -0.19 1.06
N ALA A 69 -9.65 0.90 0.84
CA ALA A 69 -8.19 0.89 0.73
C ALA A 69 -7.54 0.40 2.03
N ASP A 70 -8.03 0.89 3.18
CA ASP A 70 -7.58 0.50 4.51
C ASP A 70 -7.80 -1.00 4.80
N ARG A 71 -9.01 -1.52 4.51
CA ARG A 71 -9.29 -2.96 4.64
C ARG A 71 -8.34 -3.81 3.81
N ARG A 72 -8.05 -3.39 2.58
CA ARG A 72 -7.10 -4.09 1.69
C ARG A 72 -5.68 -4.02 2.22
N MET A 73 -5.28 -2.89 2.79
CA MET A 73 -4.00 -2.73 3.48
C MET A 73 -3.90 -3.69 4.66
N TYR A 74 -4.96 -3.79 5.48
CA TYR A 74 -4.97 -4.69 6.62
C TYR A 74 -4.83 -6.17 6.20
N THR A 75 -5.55 -6.60 5.15
CA THR A 75 -5.37 -7.94 4.56
C THR A 75 -3.93 -8.16 4.10
N HIS A 76 -3.33 -7.18 3.41
CA HIS A 76 -1.94 -7.29 2.97
C HIS A 76 -0.95 -7.33 4.15
N LYS A 77 -1.21 -6.55 5.21
CA LYS A 77 -0.43 -6.57 6.46
C LYS A 77 -0.43 -7.95 7.11
N GLN A 78 -1.57 -8.64 7.11
CA GLN A 78 -1.66 -10.02 7.62
C GLN A 78 -0.84 -11.00 6.77
N GLN A 79 -0.86 -10.85 5.44
CA GLN A 79 -0.04 -11.68 4.54
C GLN A 79 1.45 -11.49 4.80
N ILE A 80 1.91 -10.25 4.96
CA ILE A 80 3.31 -9.92 5.29
C ILE A 80 3.71 -10.56 6.63
N LYS A 81 2.87 -10.42 7.67
CA LYS A 81 3.13 -11.05 8.99
C LYS A 81 3.24 -12.57 8.87
N ARG A 82 2.37 -13.20 8.08
CA ARG A 82 2.41 -14.65 7.87
C ARG A 82 3.70 -15.10 7.16
N ILE A 83 4.13 -14.39 6.12
CA ILE A 83 5.38 -14.70 5.42
C ILE A 83 6.56 -14.59 6.36
N ARG A 84 6.61 -13.52 7.17
CA ARG A 84 7.65 -13.33 8.18
C ARG A 84 7.74 -14.51 9.15
N LEU A 85 6.60 -14.98 9.67
CA LEU A 85 6.59 -16.12 10.60
C LEU A 85 7.12 -17.40 9.96
N LEU A 86 6.89 -17.60 8.65
CA LEU A 86 7.38 -18.77 7.91
C LEU A 86 8.89 -18.69 7.62
N GLU A 87 9.45 -17.50 7.44
CA GLU A 87 10.90 -17.30 7.25
C GLU A 87 11.69 -17.45 8.56
N GLU A 88 11.03 -17.25 9.71
CA GLU A 88 11.61 -17.36 11.05
C GLU A 88 11.47 -18.77 11.66
N SER A 89 10.83 -19.73 10.95
CA SER A 89 10.60 -21.12 11.38
C SER A 89 11.58 -22.09 10.73
#